data_AF-A0A4U8T599-F1
#
_entry.id   AF-A0A4U8T599-F1
#
_cell.length_a   1.000
_cell.length_b   1.000
_cell.length_c   1.000
_cell.angle_alpha   90.00
_cell.angle_beta   90.00
_cell.angle_gamma   90.00
#
_symmetry.space_group_name_H-M   'P 1'
#
loop_
_entity.id
_entity.type
_entity.pdbx_description
1 polymer ?
#
loop_
_entity_poly.entity_id
_entity_poly.type
_entity_poly.pdbx_seq_one_letter_code
_entity_poly.pdbx_strand_id
1 'polypeptide(L)'
;MNAKCKILTIQDIESLNKDSNIIYLKALYQCESIMYFDENDDLFYKDKVKGFYNYKSAFYLSFIANKDSLSNEYLQARKALYKTYQLIKQEQAEDLQRSQEELEQTLQGLDSKERESKLQELQREQERELREKQRQVRTNKRNANNTNNLILESKDKNNIIIFLDSANSLSNLIHIHNERIDIFTKDSTRLDMRELESLINKYNDSFRDSHNTESNTKESKLTLDSLNSSNTQIFLYSQLLLGSKEFPNNPLFFGELNKEGVFIESKPIYHLIGEIDSNSIESTSNNRDSNNSLSTLQVFLNGNTLTLLNYSLIDSSLNIKLECNSKESKAILEKEQIQREQIQRDSNSIDSLTSTAMLHPILEDDEIKCPHNGVVKLKSNKGKSFTSKGIPLVLESDLLHSSIMGCTNNIAGVPTPCCVV
;
A
#
# COMPACT_ATOMS: atom_id res chain seq x y z
N MET A 1 34.09 20.94 -29.30
CA MET A 1 33.81 20.39 -27.96
C MET A 1 34.03 18.89 -28.07
N ASN A 2 35.16 18.38 -27.58
CA ASN A 2 35.37 16.94 -27.48
C ASN A 2 34.73 16.47 -26.18
N ALA A 3 33.56 15.85 -26.28
CA ALA A 3 32.94 15.18 -25.14
C ALA A 3 33.64 13.84 -24.92
N LYS A 4 34.14 13.62 -23.71
CA LYS A 4 34.60 12.32 -23.23
C LYS A 4 33.42 11.56 -22.62
N CYS A 5 33.48 10.24 -22.70
CA CYS A 5 32.45 9.34 -22.19
C CYS A 5 33.11 8.33 -21.24
N LYS A 6 32.47 8.06 -20.08
CA LYS A 6 32.89 7.02 -19.14
C LYS A 6 31.72 6.10 -18.87
N ILE A 7 31.95 4.80 -19.04
CA ILE A 7 31.05 3.75 -18.55
C ILE A 7 31.30 3.58 -17.05
N LEU A 8 30.23 3.63 -16.27
CA LEU A 8 30.27 3.46 -14.82
C LEU A 8 30.24 1.98 -14.47
N THR A 9 31.25 1.55 -13.71
CA THR A 9 31.27 0.22 -13.10
C THR A 9 30.48 0.21 -11.80
N ILE A 10 30.12 -0.98 -11.31
CA ILE A 10 29.50 -1.13 -9.98
C ILE A 10 30.43 -0.57 -8.89
N GLN A 11 31.74 -0.74 -9.05
CA GLN A 11 32.72 -0.26 -8.08
C GLN A 11 32.83 1.28 -8.07
N ASP A 12 32.70 1.94 -9.23
CA ASP A 12 32.59 3.40 -9.28
C ASP A 12 31.41 3.87 -8.42
N ILE A 13 30.24 3.22 -8.55
CA ILE A 13 29.02 3.54 -7.81
C ILE A 13 29.15 3.28 -6.31
N GLU A 14 29.73 2.14 -5.92
CA GLU A 14 29.91 1.78 -4.52
C GLU A 14 30.83 2.75 -3.78
N SER A 15 31.84 3.29 -4.47
CA SER A 15 32.77 4.27 -3.91
C SER A 15 32.17 5.66 -3.66
N LEU A 16 30.99 5.96 -4.23
CA LEU A 16 30.39 7.29 -4.13
C LEU A 16 30.00 7.64 -2.69
N ASN A 17 30.24 8.89 -2.33
CA ASN A 17 29.86 9.47 -1.05
C ASN A 17 29.33 10.89 -1.28
N LYS A 18 28.88 11.56 -0.21
CA LYS A 18 28.28 12.90 -0.31
C LYS A 18 29.21 13.95 -0.93
N ASP A 19 30.53 13.74 -0.88
CA ASP A 19 31.54 14.66 -1.40
C ASP A 19 32.08 14.25 -2.77
N SER A 20 31.56 13.15 -3.34
CA SER A 20 31.81 12.80 -4.73
C SER A 20 31.38 13.90 -5.68
N ASN A 21 32.04 13.97 -6.84
CA ASN A 21 31.73 14.96 -7.86
C ASN A 21 30.25 14.86 -8.28
N ILE A 22 29.60 16.01 -8.44
CA ILE A 22 28.17 16.14 -8.71
C ILE A 22 27.72 15.36 -9.95
N ILE A 23 28.61 15.19 -10.94
CA ILE A 23 28.29 14.40 -12.15
C ILE A 23 28.05 12.92 -11.82
N TYR A 24 28.85 12.35 -10.93
CA TYR A 24 28.69 10.97 -10.47
C TYR A 24 27.42 10.83 -9.63
N LEU A 25 27.13 11.82 -8.79
CA LEU A 25 25.89 11.86 -8.00
C LEU A 25 24.66 12.00 -8.90
N LYS A 26 24.76 12.74 -10.01
CA LYS A 26 23.71 12.84 -11.03
C LYS A 26 23.50 11.50 -11.72
N ALA A 27 24.57 10.83 -12.14
CA ALA A 27 24.47 9.53 -12.79
C ALA A 27 23.87 8.47 -11.85
N LEU A 28 24.29 8.48 -10.58
CA LEU A 28 23.67 7.67 -9.53
C LEU A 28 22.17 7.96 -9.39
N TYR A 29 21.80 9.23 -9.29
CA TYR A 29 20.40 9.63 -9.15
C TYR A 29 19.54 9.25 -10.36
N GLN A 30 20.08 9.41 -11.58
CA GLN A 30 19.40 9.10 -12.83
C GLN A 30 19.48 7.62 -13.23
N CYS A 31 20.16 6.79 -12.43
CA CYS A 31 20.45 5.40 -12.79
C CYS A 31 21.12 5.26 -14.17
N GLU A 32 21.98 6.21 -14.54
CA GLU A 32 22.72 6.22 -15.81
C GLU A 32 24.03 5.46 -15.68
N SER A 33 24.24 4.44 -16.53
CA SER A 33 25.49 3.67 -16.58
C SER A 33 26.60 4.31 -17.41
N ILE A 34 26.32 5.45 -18.03
CA ILE A 34 27.24 6.17 -18.90
C ILE A 34 27.16 7.65 -18.57
N MET A 35 28.33 8.28 -18.42
CA MET A 35 28.45 9.72 -18.20
C MET A 35 29.21 10.39 -19.33
N TYR A 36 28.83 11.64 -19.61
CA TYR A 36 29.50 12.49 -20.58
C TYR A 36 30.11 13.70 -19.87
N PHE A 37 31.40 13.95 -20.09
CA PHE A 37 32.15 15.07 -19.51
C PHE A 37 33.03 15.76 -20.57
N ASP A 38 33.53 16.96 -20.28
CA ASP A 38 34.34 17.72 -21.22
C ASP A 38 35.82 17.39 -21.02
N GLU A 39 36.69 18.00 -21.80
CA GLU A 39 38.13 17.71 -21.76
C GLU A 39 38.78 17.99 -20.39
N ASN A 40 38.17 18.81 -19.54
CA ASN A 40 38.66 19.21 -18.23
C ASN A 40 38.13 18.32 -17.09
N ASP A 41 37.41 17.24 -17.38
CA ASP A 41 36.63 16.45 -16.40
C ASP A 41 35.63 17.31 -15.60
N ASP A 42 35.29 18.47 -16.15
CA ASP A 42 34.58 19.54 -15.47
C ASP A 42 33.48 20.03 -16.39
N LEU A 43 32.57 19.11 -16.75
CA LEU A 43 31.43 19.51 -17.57
C LEU A 43 30.46 20.29 -16.68
N PHE A 44 30.72 21.60 -16.69
CA PHE A 44 29.83 22.71 -16.46
C PHE A 44 29.46 23.00 -14.98
N TYR A 45 30.10 24.06 -14.46
CA TYR A 45 29.51 25.09 -13.59
C TYR A 45 29.72 24.99 -12.07
N LYS A 46 30.87 25.39 -11.50
CA LYS A 46 30.83 25.91 -10.11
C LYS A 46 29.90 27.15 -9.99
N ASP A 47 29.87 28.00 -11.02
CA ASP A 47 29.22 29.32 -10.94
C ASP A 47 27.83 29.42 -11.62
N LYS A 48 27.37 28.39 -12.35
CA LYS A 48 26.02 28.34 -12.96
C LYS A 48 25.21 27.07 -12.66
N VAL A 49 25.54 26.32 -11.59
CA VAL A 49 24.74 25.15 -11.15
C VAL A 49 23.24 25.50 -11.09
N LYS A 50 22.88 26.66 -10.52
CA LYS A 50 21.50 27.15 -10.39
C LYS A 50 20.77 27.40 -11.71
N GLY A 51 21.49 27.76 -12.78
CA GLY A 51 20.90 28.03 -14.09
C GLY A 51 20.79 26.79 -14.96
N PHE A 52 21.67 25.81 -14.77
CA PHE A 52 21.72 24.59 -15.56
C PHE A 52 20.90 23.46 -14.96
N TYR A 53 21.03 23.24 -13.66
CA TYR A 53 20.14 22.38 -12.92
C TYR A 53 18.97 23.23 -12.50
N ASN A 54 17.81 22.99 -13.11
CA ASN A 54 16.56 23.62 -12.70
C ASN A 54 16.47 23.61 -11.17
N TYR A 55 16.47 24.78 -10.54
CA TYR A 55 16.58 24.93 -9.08
C TYR A 55 15.38 24.31 -8.35
N LYS A 56 14.29 24.03 -9.07
CA LYS A 56 13.11 23.29 -8.58
C LYS A 56 13.19 21.78 -8.85
N SER A 57 14.23 21.29 -9.52
CA SER A 57 14.38 19.86 -9.77
C SER A 57 14.71 19.13 -8.48
N ALA A 58 14.15 17.93 -8.33
CA ALA A 58 14.40 17.08 -7.17
C ALA A 58 15.87 16.70 -7.01
N PHE A 59 16.62 16.57 -8.11
CA PHE A 59 18.08 16.38 -8.06
C PHE A 59 18.78 17.58 -7.40
N TYR A 60 18.49 18.80 -7.87
CA TYR A 60 19.08 20.02 -7.30
C TYR A 60 18.75 20.13 -5.81
N LEU A 61 17.50 19.90 -5.43
CA LEU A 61 17.08 19.96 -4.03
C LEU A 61 17.76 18.89 -3.17
N SER A 62 17.94 17.67 -3.69
CA SER A 62 18.53 16.55 -2.94
C SER A 62 20.05 16.63 -2.80
N PHE A 63 20.78 16.99 -3.85
CA PHE A 63 22.25 16.86 -3.92
C PHE A 63 23.00 18.19 -3.89
N ILE A 64 22.31 19.32 -4.10
CA ILE A 64 22.96 20.65 -4.21
C ILE A 64 22.43 21.59 -3.12
N ALA A 65 21.14 21.88 -3.10
CA ALA A 65 20.55 22.84 -2.16
C ALA A 65 20.61 22.32 -0.72
N ASN A 66 20.21 21.07 -0.51
CA ASN A 66 20.15 20.44 0.81
C ASN A 66 21.25 19.38 0.96
N LYS A 67 22.46 19.69 0.47
CA LYS A 67 23.61 18.75 0.52
C LYS A 67 23.91 18.32 1.97
N ASP A 68 23.70 19.19 2.95
CA ASP A 68 23.92 18.88 4.36
C ASP A 68 22.93 17.82 4.90
N SER A 69 21.74 17.73 4.30
CA SER A 69 20.74 16.69 4.61
C SER A 69 21.01 15.37 3.88
N LEU A 70 22.02 15.31 2.99
CA LEU A 70 22.37 14.10 2.24
C LEU A 70 22.98 13.06 3.17
N SER A 71 22.15 12.12 3.62
CA SER A 71 22.57 11.08 4.54
C SER A 71 23.23 9.89 3.83
N ASN A 72 23.96 9.08 4.59
CA ASN A 72 24.52 7.83 4.06
C ASN A 72 23.40 6.85 3.68
N GLU A 73 22.33 6.81 4.46
CA GLU A 73 21.14 5.97 4.19
C GLU A 73 20.54 6.30 2.83
N TYR A 74 20.33 7.59 2.52
CA TYR A 74 19.81 7.99 1.21
C TYR A 74 20.75 7.59 0.07
N LEU A 75 22.07 7.77 0.24
CA LEU A 75 23.05 7.35 -0.76
C LEU A 75 23.05 5.83 -0.96
N GLN A 76 22.94 5.04 0.10
CA GLN A 76 22.86 3.58 0.00
C GLN A 76 21.57 3.14 -0.68
N ALA A 77 20.42 3.75 -0.34
CA ALA A 77 19.15 3.51 -1.02
C ALA A 77 19.26 3.82 -2.53
N ARG A 78 19.89 4.95 -2.89
CA ARG A 78 20.16 5.30 -4.30
C ARG A 78 21.09 4.32 -5.01
N LYS A 79 22.13 3.82 -4.34
CA LYS A 79 23.03 2.80 -4.89
C LYS A 79 22.31 1.47 -5.10
N ALA A 80 21.44 1.07 -4.17
CA ALA A 80 20.62 -0.12 -4.32
C ALA A 80 19.67 0.02 -5.50
N LEU A 81 18.97 1.16 -5.61
CA LEU A 81 18.10 1.48 -6.74
C LEU A 81 18.86 1.42 -8.07
N TYR A 82 20.04 2.02 -8.14
CA TYR A 82 20.90 1.95 -9.32
C TYR A 82 21.18 0.51 -9.73
N LYS A 83 21.60 -0.36 -8.78
CA LYS A 83 21.91 -1.77 -9.05
C LYS A 83 20.70 -2.53 -9.57
N THR A 84 19.55 -2.38 -8.92
CA THR A 84 18.29 -2.97 -9.38
C THR A 84 17.92 -2.49 -10.79
N TYR A 85 18.04 -1.19 -11.04
CA TYR A 85 17.71 -0.62 -12.35
C TYR A 85 18.62 -1.18 -13.46
N GLN A 86 19.93 -1.30 -13.21
CA GLN A 86 20.85 -1.92 -14.17
C GLN A 86 20.55 -3.41 -14.39
N LEU A 87 20.25 -4.15 -13.32
CA LEU A 87 19.88 -5.56 -13.42
C LEU A 87 18.67 -5.76 -14.32
N ILE A 88 17.56 -5.06 -14.07
CA ILE A 88 16.34 -5.17 -14.86
C ILE A 88 16.60 -4.79 -16.32
N LYS A 89 17.36 -3.71 -16.55
CA LYS A 89 17.73 -3.29 -17.90
C LYS A 89 18.56 -4.33 -18.64
N GLN A 90 19.48 -5.00 -17.94
CA GLN A 90 20.25 -6.11 -18.51
C GLN A 90 19.36 -7.30 -18.83
N GLU A 91 18.49 -7.71 -17.91
CA GLU A 91 17.56 -8.83 -18.11
C GLU A 91 16.64 -8.60 -19.32
N GLN A 92 16.12 -7.38 -19.47
CA GLN A 92 15.32 -6.97 -20.63
C GLN A 92 16.11 -7.00 -21.94
N ALA A 93 17.38 -6.59 -21.91
CA ALA A 93 18.24 -6.64 -23.09
C ALA A 93 18.56 -8.09 -23.51
N GLU A 94 18.81 -8.97 -22.54
CA GLU A 94 19.03 -10.40 -22.78
C GLU A 94 17.79 -11.09 -23.36
N ASP A 95 16.59 -10.74 -22.86
CA ASP A 95 15.34 -11.28 -23.41
C ASP A 95 15.10 -10.80 -24.84
N LEU A 96 15.37 -9.52 -25.10
CA LEU A 96 15.27 -8.97 -26.45
C LEU A 96 16.25 -9.66 -27.41
N GLN A 97 17.49 -9.88 -26.98
CA GLN A 97 18.50 -10.59 -27.77
C GLN A 97 18.08 -12.04 -28.03
N ARG A 98 17.58 -12.75 -27.02
CA ARG A 98 17.09 -14.13 -27.18
C ARG A 98 15.93 -14.21 -28.17
N SER A 99 14.97 -13.30 -28.07
CA SER A 99 13.86 -13.23 -29.04
C SER A 99 14.32 -12.94 -30.46
N GLN A 100 15.38 -12.12 -30.62
CA GLN A 100 15.98 -11.88 -31.94
C GLN A 100 16.66 -13.14 -32.49
N GLU A 101 17.43 -13.85 -31.67
CA GLU A 101 18.10 -15.10 -32.06
C GLU A 101 17.09 -16.22 -32.41
N GLU A 102 16.02 -16.38 -31.63
CA GLU A 102 14.94 -17.34 -31.90
C GLU A 102 14.22 -17.03 -33.23
N LEU A 103 13.99 -15.74 -33.51
CA LEU A 103 13.42 -15.30 -34.77
C LEU A 103 14.35 -15.61 -35.95
N GLU A 104 15.65 -15.31 -35.83
CA GLU A 104 16.64 -15.61 -36.86
C GLU A 104 16.73 -17.12 -37.17
N GLN A 105 16.73 -17.97 -36.13
CA GLN A 105 16.68 -19.43 -36.29
C GLN A 105 15.39 -19.88 -36.98
N THR A 106 14.25 -19.31 -36.61
CA THR A 106 12.95 -19.64 -37.24
C THR A 106 12.91 -19.25 -38.71
N LEU A 107 13.63 -18.20 -39.10
CA LEU A 107 13.76 -17.75 -40.49
C LEU A 107 14.82 -18.53 -41.29
N GLN A 108 15.64 -19.33 -40.62
CA GLN A 108 16.68 -20.14 -41.25
C GLN A 108 16.04 -21.29 -42.06
N GLY A 109 16.44 -21.46 -43.31
CA GLY A 109 15.93 -22.50 -44.20
C GLY A 109 14.59 -22.21 -44.89
N LEU A 110 13.90 -21.12 -44.53
CA LEU A 110 12.70 -20.65 -45.24
C LEU A 110 13.04 -19.93 -46.55
N ASP A 111 12.18 -20.07 -47.56
CA ASP A 111 12.30 -19.30 -48.80
C ASP A 111 11.89 -17.82 -48.60
N SER A 112 12.15 -16.98 -49.62
CA SER A 112 11.88 -15.53 -49.51
C SER A 112 10.41 -15.19 -49.24
N LYS A 113 9.48 -16.02 -49.72
CA LYS A 113 8.03 -15.79 -49.61
C LYS A 113 7.52 -16.25 -48.24
N GLU A 114 8.05 -17.36 -47.75
CA GLU A 114 7.79 -17.88 -46.41
C GLU A 114 8.32 -16.95 -45.31
N ARG A 115 9.53 -16.40 -45.48
CA ARG A 115 10.11 -15.39 -44.57
C ARG A 115 9.25 -14.14 -44.48
N GLU A 116 8.80 -13.62 -45.63
CA GLU A 116 7.95 -12.43 -45.69
C GLU A 116 6.60 -12.67 -44.98
N SER A 117 5.99 -13.84 -45.20
CA SER A 117 4.75 -14.23 -44.52
C SER A 117 4.92 -14.29 -43.00
N LYS A 118 6.03 -14.87 -42.52
CA LYS A 118 6.31 -15.03 -41.07
C LYS A 118 6.57 -13.69 -40.38
N LEU A 119 7.32 -12.80 -41.03
CA LEU A 119 7.56 -11.44 -40.53
C LEU A 119 6.27 -10.61 -40.48
N GLN A 120 5.40 -10.73 -41.48
CA GLN A 120 4.08 -10.09 -41.45
C GLN A 120 3.19 -10.62 -40.33
N GLU A 121 3.23 -11.92 -40.05
CA GLU A 121 2.49 -12.52 -38.93
C GLU A 121 2.97 -11.95 -37.59
N LEU A 122 4.28 -11.89 -37.39
CA LEU A 122 4.90 -11.32 -36.18
C LEU A 122 4.52 -9.84 -35.98
N GLN A 123 4.55 -9.05 -37.05
CA GLN A 123 4.11 -7.65 -37.01
C GLN A 123 2.64 -7.52 -36.63
N ARG A 124 1.77 -8.39 -37.18
CA ARG A 124 0.34 -8.39 -36.83
C ARG A 124 0.13 -8.78 -35.37
N GLU A 125 0.93 -9.69 -34.84
CA GLU A 125 0.87 -10.10 -33.44
C GLU A 125 1.31 -8.98 -32.50
N GLN A 126 2.44 -8.32 -32.78
CA GLN A 126 2.88 -7.13 -32.04
C GLN A 126 1.84 -6.00 -32.08
N GLU A 127 1.21 -5.76 -33.24
CA GLU A 127 0.12 -4.78 -33.34
C GLU A 127 -1.12 -5.19 -32.53
N ARG A 128 -1.46 -6.48 -32.48
CA ARG A 128 -2.58 -6.98 -31.66
C ARG A 128 -2.28 -6.79 -30.18
N GLU A 129 -1.10 -7.17 -29.71
CA GLU A 129 -0.69 -6.95 -28.32
C GLU A 129 -0.69 -5.47 -27.95
N LEU A 130 -0.19 -4.60 -28.83
CA LEU A 130 -0.20 -3.15 -28.60
C LEU A 130 -1.64 -2.62 -28.51
N ARG A 131 -2.54 -3.06 -29.41
CA ARG A 131 -3.96 -2.70 -29.37
C ARG A 131 -4.65 -3.24 -28.12
N GLU A 132 -4.27 -4.42 -27.66
CA GLU A 132 -4.82 -5.05 -26.46
C GLU A 132 -4.34 -4.35 -25.18
N LYS A 133 -3.05 -4.03 -25.07
CA LYS A 133 -2.51 -3.15 -24.03
C LYS A 133 -3.21 -1.79 -24.04
N GLN A 134 -3.41 -1.18 -25.20
CA GLN A 134 -4.17 0.08 -25.32
C GLN A 134 -5.64 -0.06 -24.91
N ARG A 135 -6.30 -1.19 -25.23
CA ARG A 135 -7.67 -1.49 -24.79
C ARG A 135 -7.73 -1.69 -23.28
N GLN A 136 -6.82 -2.45 -22.69
CA GLN A 136 -6.71 -2.61 -21.23
C GLN A 136 -6.49 -1.26 -20.54
N VAL A 137 -5.59 -0.41 -21.06
CA VAL A 137 -5.40 0.96 -20.54
C VAL A 137 -6.68 1.79 -20.63
N ARG A 138 -7.44 1.71 -21.73
CA ARG A 138 -8.72 2.45 -21.90
C ARG A 138 -9.84 1.92 -21.00
N THR A 139 -9.92 0.61 -20.80
CA THR A 139 -10.90 -0.03 -19.91
C THR A 139 -10.58 0.29 -18.45
N ASN A 140 -9.30 0.25 -18.06
CA ASN A 140 -8.86 0.61 -16.72
C ASN A 140 -9.03 2.11 -16.44
N LYS A 141 -8.98 2.99 -17.47
CA LYS A 141 -9.26 4.43 -17.32
C LYS A 141 -10.72 4.76 -17.01
N ARG A 142 -11.66 3.82 -17.24
CA ARG A 142 -13.09 3.98 -16.87
C ARG A 142 -13.35 3.62 -15.40
N ASN A 143 -12.43 2.90 -14.75
CA ASN A 143 -12.45 2.64 -13.32
C ASN A 143 -11.52 3.66 -12.64
N ALA A 144 -12.08 4.74 -12.09
CA ALA A 144 -11.34 5.87 -11.52
C ALA A 144 -10.40 5.54 -10.33
N ASN A 145 -10.28 4.28 -9.93
CA ASN A 145 -9.56 3.83 -8.73
C ASN A 145 -8.33 2.94 -9.00
N ASN A 146 -7.89 2.78 -10.26
CA ASN A 146 -6.65 2.05 -10.54
C ASN A 146 -5.55 3.01 -10.99
N THR A 147 -4.64 3.35 -10.08
CA THR A 147 -3.38 4.01 -10.38
C THR A 147 -2.56 3.08 -11.28
N ASN A 148 -2.49 3.36 -12.58
CA ASN A 148 -1.63 2.64 -13.52
C ASN A 148 -0.16 3.02 -13.26
N ASN A 149 0.37 2.58 -12.12
CA ASN A 149 1.76 2.78 -11.76
C ASN A 149 2.63 1.96 -12.72
N LEU A 150 3.69 2.55 -13.26
CA LEU A 150 4.69 1.78 -14.00
C LEU A 150 5.46 0.93 -12.97
N ILE A 151 5.50 -0.37 -13.20
CA ILE A 151 6.24 -1.32 -12.37
C ILE A 151 7.36 -1.92 -13.22
N LEU A 152 8.58 -1.89 -12.70
CA LEU A 152 9.70 -2.66 -13.22
C LEU A 152 10.04 -3.73 -12.19
N GLU A 153 10.21 -4.96 -12.63
CA GLU A 153 10.53 -6.10 -11.77
C GLU A 153 11.68 -6.90 -12.36
N SER A 154 12.51 -7.49 -11.49
CA SER A 154 13.52 -8.47 -11.90
C SER A 154 12.87 -9.82 -12.22
N LYS A 155 13.56 -10.66 -13.00
CA LYS A 155 13.09 -12.00 -13.38
C LYS A 155 12.80 -12.89 -12.18
N ASP A 156 13.60 -12.77 -11.12
CA ASP A 156 13.41 -13.48 -9.86
C ASP A 156 12.35 -12.86 -8.94
N LYS A 157 11.77 -11.72 -9.36
CA LYS A 157 10.79 -10.90 -8.66
C LYS A 157 11.24 -10.41 -7.27
N ASN A 158 12.52 -10.51 -6.93
CA ASN A 158 13.00 -10.04 -5.63
C ASN A 158 13.28 -8.52 -5.60
N ASN A 159 13.36 -7.89 -6.76
CA ASN A 159 13.63 -6.47 -6.89
C ASN A 159 12.56 -5.79 -7.74
N ILE A 160 11.93 -4.74 -7.20
CA ILE A 160 10.78 -4.10 -7.81
C ILE A 160 10.92 -2.59 -7.67
N ILE A 161 10.59 -1.87 -8.74
CA ILE A 161 10.54 -0.41 -8.78
C ILE A 161 9.13 -0.03 -9.21
N ILE A 162 8.42 0.70 -8.36
CA ILE A 162 7.05 1.17 -8.61
C ILE A 162 7.07 2.69 -8.71
N PHE A 163 6.82 3.22 -9.90
CA PHE A 163 6.74 4.67 -10.10
C PHE A 163 5.39 5.21 -9.64
N LEU A 164 5.45 6.25 -8.81
CA LEU A 164 4.27 6.90 -8.23
C LEU A 164 3.74 8.05 -9.09
N ASP A 165 4.41 8.37 -10.19
CA ASP A 165 3.94 9.31 -11.19
C ASP A 165 4.07 8.76 -12.61
N SER A 166 3.24 9.31 -13.51
CA SER A 166 3.25 8.94 -14.93
C SER A 166 4.47 9.43 -15.70
N ALA A 167 5.30 10.27 -15.08
CA ALA A 167 6.53 10.79 -15.67
C ALA A 167 7.71 9.82 -15.50
N ASN A 168 7.50 8.66 -14.85
CA ASN A 168 8.53 7.68 -14.50
C ASN A 168 9.70 8.35 -13.78
N SER A 169 9.37 9.29 -12.87
CA SER A 169 10.35 10.13 -12.22
C SER A 169 11.16 9.35 -11.19
N LEU A 170 12.49 9.37 -11.29
CA LEU A 170 13.39 8.81 -10.28
C LEU A 170 13.33 9.54 -8.93
N SER A 171 12.54 10.61 -8.82
CA SER A 171 12.26 11.30 -7.54
C SER A 171 10.98 10.84 -6.83
N ASN A 172 10.13 10.04 -7.46
CA ASN A 172 8.82 9.68 -6.89
C ASN A 172 8.49 8.23 -7.21
N LEU A 173 9.04 7.32 -6.40
CA LEU A 173 8.93 5.88 -6.61
C LEU A 173 9.11 5.11 -5.30
N ILE A 174 8.69 3.85 -5.32
CA ILE A 174 8.95 2.85 -4.28
C ILE A 174 9.93 1.83 -4.86
N HIS A 175 10.99 1.53 -4.12
CA HIS A 175 11.96 0.51 -4.47
C HIS A 175 11.94 -0.59 -3.42
N ILE A 176 11.57 -1.79 -3.83
CA ILE A 176 11.56 -2.98 -2.98
C ILE A 176 12.75 -3.85 -3.39
N HIS A 177 13.62 -4.16 -2.43
CA HIS A 177 14.80 -5.01 -2.66
C HIS A 177 15.27 -5.60 -1.34
N ASN A 178 15.76 -6.84 -1.33
CA ASN A 178 16.39 -7.45 -0.14
C ASN A 178 15.58 -7.26 1.17
N GLU A 179 14.25 -7.45 1.12
CA GLU A 179 13.31 -7.20 2.25
C GLU A 179 13.22 -5.76 2.73
N ARG A 180 13.78 -4.81 1.99
CA ARG A 180 13.72 -3.37 2.28
C ARG A 180 12.79 -2.66 1.32
N ILE A 181 12.24 -1.57 1.79
CA ILE A 181 11.37 -0.68 1.04
C ILE A 181 11.93 0.73 1.15
N ASP A 182 12.48 1.24 0.07
CA ASP A 182 12.96 2.62 -0.02
C ASP A 182 11.93 3.44 -0.82
N ILE A 183 11.31 4.43 -0.17
CA ILE A 183 10.29 5.30 -0.76
C ILE A 183 10.92 6.67 -1.01
N PHE A 184 11.05 7.04 -2.28
CA PHE A 184 11.53 8.34 -2.69
C PHE A 184 10.34 9.24 -2.99
N THR A 185 10.27 10.39 -2.33
CA THR A 185 9.21 11.38 -2.52
C THR A 185 9.78 12.75 -2.83
N LYS A 186 8.93 13.63 -3.37
CA LYS A 186 9.25 15.00 -3.74
C LYS A 186 8.15 15.94 -3.27
N ASP A 187 8.29 17.22 -3.57
CA ASP A 187 7.26 18.20 -3.27
C ASP A 187 5.90 17.84 -3.88
N SER A 188 4.86 18.11 -3.11
CA SER A 188 3.46 17.82 -3.44
C SER A 188 3.15 16.34 -3.66
N THR A 189 4.06 15.42 -3.31
CA THR A 189 3.74 14.00 -3.27
C THR A 189 2.64 13.76 -2.23
N ARG A 190 1.62 12.97 -2.62
CA ARG A 190 0.56 12.49 -1.76
C ARG A 190 0.59 10.97 -1.78
N LEU A 191 0.78 10.36 -0.61
CA LEU A 191 0.73 8.91 -0.42
C LEU A 191 -0.48 8.58 0.41
N ASP A 192 -1.23 7.57 0.00
CA ASP A 192 -2.28 6.97 0.81
C ASP A 192 -1.79 5.61 1.30
N MET A 193 -1.76 5.42 2.63
CA MET A 193 -1.33 4.14 3.21
C MET A 193 -2.19 2.97 2.71
N ARG A 194 -3.51 3.14 2.58
CA ARG A 194 -4.39 2.05 2.10
C ARG A 194 -4.12 1.68 0.64
N GLU A 195 -3.80 2.68 -0.19
CA GLU A 195 -3.41 2.42 -1.58
C GLU A 195 -2.07 1.68 -1.65
N LEU A 196 -1.12 2.06 -0.79
CA LEU A 196 0.19 1.42 -0.70
C LEU A 196 0.07 -0.04 -0.24
N GLU A 197 -0.74 -0.30 0.78
CA GLU A 197 -1.04 -1.64 1.27
C GLU A 197 -1.71 -2.49 0.17
N SER A 198 -2.68 -1.93 -0.55
CA SER A 198 -3.33 -2.60 -1.68
C SER A 198 -2.34 -2.93 -2.80
N LEU A 199 -1.42 -2.00 -3.11
CA LEU A 199 -0.39 -2.18 -4.13
C LEU A 199 0.56 -3.33 -3.77
N ILE A 200 0.98 -3.42 -2.50
CA ILE A 200 1.84 -4.50 -2.01
C ILE A 200 1.11 -5.84 -1.99
N ASN A 201 -0.17 -5.85 -1.61
CA ASN A 201 -0.98 -7.08 -1.63
C ASN A 201 -1.17 -7.60 -3.06
N LYS A 202 -1.54 -6.73 -4.01
CA LYS A 202 -1.64 -7.09 -5.44
C LYS A 202 -0.33 -7.67 -5.98
N TYR A 203 0.80 -7.13 -5.55
CA TYR A 203 2.12 -7.64 -5.90
C TYR A 203 2.33 -9.05 -5.33
N ASN A 204 2.09 -9.25 -4.03
CA ASN A 204 2.25 -10.54 -3.37
C ASN A 204 1.36 -11.63 -4.00
N ASP A 205 0.14 -11.29 -4.40
CA ASP A 205 -0.76 -12.21 -5.10
C ASP A 205 -0.18 -12.63 -6.47
N SER A 206 0.31 -11.67 -7.26
CA SER A 206 0.96 -11.96 -8.56
C SER A 206 2.22 -12.81 -8.42
N PHE A 207 2.98 -12.63 -7.34
CA PHE A 207 4.14 -13.46 -7.03
C PHE A 207 3.72 -14.92 -6.75
N ARG A 208 2.69 -15.13 -5.92
CA ARG A 208 2.17 -16.47 -5.57
C ARG A 208 1.64 -17.21 -6.79
N ASP A 209 0.88 -16.55 -7.65
CA ASP A 209 0.32 -17.17 -8.87
C ASP A 209 1.41 -17.67 -9.82
N SER A 210 2.56 -16.99 -9.87
CA SER A 210 3.69 -17.41 -10.71
C SER A 210 4.52 -18.56 -10.15
N HIS A 211 4.37 -18.88 -8.86
CA HIS A 211 5.22 -19.85 -8.15
C HIS A 211 4.47 -21.09 -7.63
N ASN A 212 3.31 -21.45 -8.21
CA ASN A 212 2.62 -22.72 -7.95
C ASN A 212 3.42 -23.95 -8.45
N THR A 213 4.55 -24.24 -7.81
CA THR A 213 5.27 -25.51 -7.84
C THR A 213 5.51 -25.95 -6.39
N GLU A 214 5.13 -27.18 -6.10
CA GLU A 214 5.10 -27.85 -4.79
C GLU A 214 6.43 -27.79 -4.01
N SER A 215 6.78 -26.65 -3.44
CA SER A 215 7.82 -26.54 -2.42
C SER A 215 7.39 -25.56 -1.33
N ASN A 216 7.25 -26.08 -0.11
CA ASN A 216 6.81 -25.40 1.11
C ASN A 216 7.80 -24.34 1.64
N THR A 217 8.55 -23.64 0.79
CA THR A 217 9.50 -22.62 1.22
C THR A 217 9.75 -21.60 0.12
N LYS A 218 8.89 -20.57 0.05
CA LYS A 218 9.22 -19.18 -0.33
C LYS A 218 7.95 -18.35 -0.24
N GLU A 219 7.54 -18.05 1.00
CA GLU A 219 6.57 -17.00 1.26
C GLU A 219 7.03 -15.70 0.57
N SER A 220 6.10 -14.94 0.02
CA SER A 220 6.35 -13.56 -0.41
C SER A 220 7.01 -12.80 0.75
N LYS A 221 8.25 -12.36 0.57
CA LYS A 221 9.13 -11.84 1.64
C LYS A 221 8.70 -10.50 2.24
N LEU A 222 7.76 -9.81 1.61
CA LEU A 222 7.28 -8.49 2.02
C LEU A 222 5.93 -8.62 2.73
N THR A 223 5.95 -8.50 4.06
CA THR A 223 4.73 -8.46 4.86
C THR A 223 4.19 -7.03 4.97
N LEU A 224 2.91 -6.86 5.29
CA LEU A 224 2.35 -5.55 5.63
C LEU A 224 3.12 -4.91 6.80
N ASP A 225 3.54 -5.72 7.77
CA ASP A 225 4.38 -5.28 8.89
C ASP A 225 5.72 -4.70 8.43
N SER A 226 6.24 -5.13 7.27
CA SER A 226 7.48 -4.61 6.71
C SER A 226 7.35 -3.11 6.39
N LEU A 227 6.17 -2.63 5.96
CA LEU A 227 5.90 -1.20 5.70
C LEU A 227 6.10 -0.33 6.93
N ASN A 228 5.79 -0.85 8.12
CA ASN A 228 5.82 -0.09 9.36
C ASN A 228 7.06 -0.40 10.22
N SER A 229 8.02 -1.14 9.66
CA SER A 229 9.25 -1.57 10.35
C SER A 229 10.49 -0.76 9.93
N SER A 230 11.61 -1.03 10.58
CA SER A 230 12.93 -0.46 10.21
C SER A 230 13.40 -0.85 8.80
N ASN A 231 12.75 -1.81 8.16
CA ASN A 231 13.03 -2.18 6.78
C ASN A 231 12.44 -1.20 5.77
N THR A 232 11.53 -0.31 6.20
CA THR A 232 10.98 0.76 5.37
C THR A 232 11.64 2.09 5.69
N GLN A 233 12.09 2.77 4.64
CA GLN A 233 12.65 4.11 4.69
C GLN A 233 11.88 4.99 3.72
N ILE A 234 11.49 6.17 4.19
CA ILE A 234 10.87 7.19 3.34
C ILE A 234 11.71 8.46 3.37
N PHE A 235 11.98 8.98 2.17
CA PHE A 235 12.79 10.17 1.95
C PHE A 235 11.95 11.25 1.30
N LEU A 236 11.97 12.46 1.87
CA LEU A 236 11.53 13.68 1.17
C LEU A 236 12.78 14.34 0.60
N TYR A 237 12.95 14.23 -0.73
CA TYR A 237 14.24 14.47 -1.38
C TYR A 237 15.34 13.58 -0.78
N SER A 238 16.40 14.15 -0.22
CA SER A 238 17.49 13.43 0.44
C SER A 238 17.28 13.21 1.94
N GLN A 239 16.25 13.83 2.54
CA GLN A 239 16.02 13.79 3.97
C GLN A 239 15.23 12.54 4.37
N LEU A 240 15.85 11.67 5.15
CA LEU A 240 15.19 10.53 5.80
C LEU A 240 14.19 11.03 6.84
N LEU A 241 12.96 10.50 6.81
CA LEU A 241 11.91 10.83 7.77
C LEU A 241 11.82 9.74 8.82
N LEU A 242 12.01 10.12 10.09
CA LEU A 242 11.95 9.20 11.24
C LEU A 242 10.88 9.60 12.26
N GLY A 243 10.25 10.76 12.06
CA GLY A 243 9.35 11.38 13.02
C GLY A 243 10.09 12.26 14.02
N SER A 244 9.37 12.78 15.02
CA SER A 244 9.91 13.68 16.04
C SER A 244 9.01 13.72 17.28
N LYS A 245 9.37 14.57 18.25
CA LYS A 245 8.60 14.82 19.46
C LYS A 245 7.62 15.96 19.28
N GLU A 246 6.45 15.81 19.89
CA GLU A 246 5.45 16.86 19.93
C GLU A 246 5.89 18.01 20.85
N PHE A 247 5.62 19.24 20.41
CA PHE A 247 5.90 20.41 21.22
C PHE A 247 4.78 20.72 22.20
N PRO A 248 5.09 20.98 23.49
CA PRO A 248 4.07 21.24 24.51
C PRO A 248 3.13 22.41 24.20
N ASN A 249 3.62 23.44 23.49
CA ASN A 249 2.86 24.68 23.23
C ASN A 249 2.20 24.71 21.85
N ASN A 250 2.46 23.72 20.99
CA ASN A 250 1.89 23.61 19.64
C ASN A 250 1.40 22.17 19.46
N PRO A 251 0.19 21.83 19.97
CA PRO A 251 -0.33 20.48 19.85
C PRO A 251 -0.41 20.08 18.38
N LEU A 252 -0.19 18.79 18.12
CA LEU A 252 -0.17 18.16 16.79
C LEU A 252 0.97 18.58 15.87
N PHE A 253 1.90 19.41 16.34
CA PHE A 253 3.14 19.73 15.62
C PHE A 253 4.36 19.06 16.26
N PHE A 254 5.20 18.47 15.42
CA PHE A 254 6.40 17.74 15.79
C PHE A 254 7.58 18.23 14.96
N GLY A 255 8.78 18.31 15.54
CA GLY A 255 9.94 18.82 14.81
C GLY A 255 11.07 19.24 15.74
N GLU A 256 11.89 20.20 15.29
CA GLU A 256 12.93 20.82 16.12
C GLU A 256 12.76 22.35 16.12
N LEU A 257 12.95 22.97 17.29
CA LEU A 257 12.94 24.43 17.44
C LEU A 257 14.37 24.96 17.58
N ASN A 258 14.60 26.16 17.09
CA ASN A 258 15.79 26.94 17.41
C ASN A 258 15.72 27.50 18.84
N LYS A 259 16.74 28.27 19.24
CA LYS A 259 16.83 28.84 20.59
C LYS A 259 15.72 29.87 20.87
N GLU A 260 15.13 30.40 19.81
CA GLU A 260 14.06 31.39 19.83
C GLU A 260 12.66 30.76 19.85
N GLY A 261 12.56 29.42 19.82
CA GLY A 261 11.28 28.71 19.85
C GLY A 261 10.55 28.65 18.50
N VAL A 262 11.26 28.89 17.39
CA VAL A 262 10.75 28.81 16.01
C VAL A 262 11.23 27.51 15.35
N PHE A 263 10.38 26.89 14.55
CA PHE A 263 10.73 25.67 13.83
C PHE A 263 11.94 25.87 12.90
N ILE A 264 12.82 24.86 12.89
CA ILE A 264 13.96 24.82 11.98
C ILE A 264 13.47 24.24 10.64
N GLU A 265 13.14 25.11 9.69
CA GLU A 265 12.58 24.72 8.38
C GLU A 265 13.50 23.81 7.53
N SER A 266 14.81 23.81 7.84
CA SER A 266 15.77 22.89 7.22
C SER A 266 15.71 21.46 7.74
N LYS A 267 14.84 21.20 8.72
CA LYS A 267 14.54 19.87 9.25
C LYS A 267 13.06 19.55 9.06
N PRO A 268 12.68 18.26 9.03
CA PRO A 268 11.29 17.88 8.90
C PRO A 268 10.43 18.44 10.05
N ILE A 269 9.34 19.09 9.68
CA ILE A 269 8.26 19.49 10.59
C ILE A 269 7.04 18.65 10.22
N TYR A 270 6.46 18.00 11.21
CA TYR A 270 5.30 17.14 11.02
C TYR A 270 4.08 17.81 11.64
N HIS A 271 2.97 17.81 10.90
CA HIS A 271 1.68 18.30 11.36
C HIS A 271 0.65 17.19 11.22
N LEU A 272 0.15 16.72 12.36
CA LEU A 272 -0.83 15.65 12.42
C LEU A 272 -2.25 16.22 12.39
N ILE A 273 -3.00 15.88 11.37
CA ILE A 273 -4.39 16.30 11.21
C ILE A 273 -5.27 15.09 11.54
N GLY A 274 -5.73 14.99 12.77
CA GLY A 274 -6.85 14.11 13.12
C GLY A 274 -8.16 14.81 12.76
N GLU A 275 -9.19 14.07 12.30
CA GLU A 275 -10.54 14.58 12.03
C GLU A 275 -11.26 15.07 13.33
N ILE A 276 -10.67 16.04 14.03
CA ILE A 276 -11.29 16.78 15.13
C ILE A 276 -11.87 18.10 14.59
N ASP A 277 -11.33 18.61 13.47
CA ASP A 277 -11.82 19.81 12.81
C ASP A 277 -12.58 19.47 11.52
N SER A 278 -13.90 19.29 11.63
CA SER A 278 -14.79 19.08 10.48
C SER A 278 -14.90 20.29 9.52
N ASN A 279 -14.02 21.28 9.61
CA ASN A 279 -14.08 22.52 8.84
C ASN A 279 -12.81 22.88 8.04
N SER A 280 -11.72 22.11 8.09
CA SER A 280 -10.43 22.55 7.52
C SER A 280 -9.94 21.81 6.27
N ILE A 281 -10.70 20.86 5.71
CA ILE A 281 -10.36 20.26 4.42
C ILE A 281 -11.61 20.27 3.55
N GLU A 282 -11.65 21.19 2.58
CA GLU A 282 -12.42 20.98 1.35
C GLU A 282 -11.83 19.75 0.65
N SER A 283 -12.27 18.59 1.09
CA SER A 283 -11.89 17.30 0.55
C SER A 283 -12.40 17.23 -0.88
N THR A 284 -11.49 17.37 -1.84
CA THR A 284 -11.70 16.94 -3.24
C THR A 284 -11.77 15.41 -3.39
N SER A 285 -12.19 14.68 -2.34
CA SER A 285 -12.62 13.30 -2.40
C SER A 285 -14.06 13.23 -1.92
N ASN A 286 -14.99 13.03 -2.86
CA ASN A 286 -16.42 12.86 -2.62
C ASN A 286 -16.77 11.55 -1.86
N ASN A 287 -15.87 10.96 -1.09
CA ASN A 287 -16.18 9.88 -0.16
C ASN A 287 -16.26 10.45 1.26
N ARG A 288 -17.45 10.94 1.61
CA ARG A 288 -17.89 11.16 2.99
C ARG A 288 -18.20 9.81 3.65
N ASP A 289 -17.25 8.86 3.59
CA ASP A 289 -17.29 7.72 4.49
C ASP A 289 -16.74 8.21 5.82
N SER A 290 -17.65 8.65 6.69
CA SER A 290 -17.43 9.18 8.04
C SER A 290 -16.78 8.21 9.03
N ASN A 291 -16.06 7.20 8.53
CA ASN A 291 -15.46 6.11 9.29
C ASN A 291 -13.92 6.12 9.20
N ASN A 292 -13.32 7.14 8.59
CA ASN A 292 -11.87 7.22 8.46
C ASN A 292 -11.22 7.78 9.75
N SER A 293 -10.99 6.91 10.74
CA SER A 293 -10.37 7.32 12.01
C SER A 293 -8.90 7.73 11.88
N LEU A 294 -8.24 7.33 10.78
CA LEU A 294 -6.81 7.52 10.60
C LEU A 294 -6.50 8.94 10.18
N SER A 295 -5.42 9.45 10.74
CA SER A 295 -5.01 10.84 10.56
C SER A 295 -4.38 11.11 9.18
N THR A 296 -4.32 12.39 8.81
CA THR A 296 -3.45 12.86 7.72
C THR A 296 -2.20 13.46 8.33
N LEU A 297 -1.02 12.98 7.93
CA LEU A 297 0.25 13.56 8.34
C LEU A 297 0.82 14.43 7.21
N GLN A 298 0.98 15.72 7.47
CA GLN A 298 1.70 16.63 6.59
C GLN A 298 3.14 16.77 7.07
N VAL A 299 4.10 16.69 6.13
CA VAL A 299 5.52 16.90 6.41
C VAL A 299 6.01 18.09 5.62
N PHE A 300 6.54 19.08 6.31
CA PHE A 300 7.13 20.29 5.73
C PHE A 300 8.64 20.24 5.81
N LEU A 301 9.31 20.57 4.72
CA LEU A 301 10.78 20.64 4.64
C LEU A 301 11.22 21.65 3.59
N ASN A 302 11.95 22.69 3.98
CA ASN A 302 12.47 23.72 3.08
C ASN A 302 11.39 24.31 2.14
N GLY A 303 10.18 24.54 2.66
CA GLY A 303 9.03 25.04 1.89
C GLY A 303 8.36 24.02 0.94
N ASN A 304 8.75 22.74 1.01
CA ASN A 304 8.11 21.64 0.28
C ASN A 304 7.20 20.85 1.22
N THR A 305 6.18 20.21 0.65
CA THR A 305 5.18 19.48 1.42
C THR A 305 5.02 18.05 0.90
N LEU A 306 5.04 17.08 1.81
CA LEU A 306 4.60 15.70 1.59
C LEU A 306 3.33 15.47 2.41
N THR A 307 2.33 14.81 1.81
CA THR A 307 1.08 14.45 2.50
C THR A 307 0.94 12.93 2.58
N LEU A 308 0.80 12.40 3.78
CA LEU A 308 0.50 10.99 4.03
C LEU A 308 -0.95 10.90 4.53
N LEU A 309 -1.82 10.29 3.75
CA LEU A 309 -3.19 9.97 4.17
C LEU A 309 -3.22 8.64 4.88
N ASN A 310 -4.21 8.48 5.77
CA ASN A 310 -4.43 7.24 6.50
C ASN A 310 -3.21 6.83 7.33
N TYR A 311 -2.53 7.81 7.90
CA TYR A 311 -1.40 7.61 8.79
C TYR A 311 -1.90 7.11 10.14
N SER A 312 -1.34 6.00 10.60
CA SER A 312 -1.63 5.36 11.89
C SER A 312 -0.56 5.76 12.91
N LEU A 313 -0.98 6.42 14.00
CA LEU A 313 -0.10 6.67 15.14
C LEU A 313 0.29 5.36 15.83
N ILE A 314 -0.64 4.40 15.92
CA ILE A 314 -0.38 3.11 16.56
C ILE A 314 0.71 2.34 15.84
N ASP A 315 0.63 2.25 14.51
CA ASP A 315 1.61 1.49 13.73
C ASP A 315 2.85 2.30 13.39
N SER A 316 2.84 3.62 13.64
CA SER A 316 3.90 4.53 13.19
C SER A 316 4.16 4.34 11.70
N SER A 317 3.11 4.58 10.89
CA SER A 317 3.12 4.22 9.46
C SER A 317 4.40 4.67 8.74
N LEU A 318 4.96 3.80 7.89
CA LEU A 318 6.24 4.03 7.21
C LEU A 318 7.45 4.22 8.14
N ASN A 319 7.34 3.71 9.37
CA ASN A 319 8.36 3.85 10.43
C ASN A 319 8.68 5.31 10.78
N ILE A 320 7.71 6.21 10.58
CA ILE A 320 7.76 7.57 11.10
C ILE A 320 7.17 7.53 12.51
N LYS A 321 7.94 7.89 13.53
CA LYS A 321 7.53 7.77 14.94
C LYS A 321 7.29 9.14 15.56
N LEU A 322 6.04 9.40 15.95
CA LEU A 322 5.63 10.66 16.55
C LEU A 322 5.45 10.49 18.07
N GLU A 323 6.30 11.14 18.87
CA GLU A 323 6.15 11.10 20.33
C GLU A 323 5.05 12.09 20.78
N CYS A 324 3.89 11.54 21.11
CA CYS A 324 2.67 12.27 21.47
C CYS A 324 2.66 12.67 22.95
N ASN A 325 2.61 13.98 23.23
CA ASN A 325 2.65 14.55 24.57
C ASN A 325 1.38 15.31 24.97
N SER A 326 0.70 15.94 24.01
CA SER A 326 -0.51 16.77 24.20
C SER A 326 -1.76 15.94 24.51
N LYS A 327 -2.86 16.61 24.86
CA LYS A 327 -4.14 15.94 25.07
C LYS A 327 -4.78 15.56 23.74
N GLU A 328 -4.57 16.39 22.73
CA GLU A 328 -5.10 16.28 21.38
C GLU A 328 -4.54 15.05 20.68
N SER A 329 -3.21 14.87 20.70
CA SER A 329 -2.55 13.71 20.08
C SER A 329 -2.91 12.40 20.79
N LYS A 330 -3.03 12.42 22.12
CA LYS A 330 -3.51 11.27 22.91
C LYS A 330 -4.95 10.91 22.59
N ALA A 331 -5.83 11.88 22.37
CA ALA A 331 -7.22 11.63 21.98
C ALA A 331 -7.32 10.99 20.59
N ILE A 332 -6.44 11.35 19.64
CA ILE A 332 -6.36 10.69 18.33
C ILE A 332 -5.92 9.23 18.52
N LEU A 333 -4.86 8.99 19.30
CA LEU A 333 -4.35 7.65 19.58
C LEU A 333 -5.42 6.74 20.23
N GLU A 334 -6.17 7.26 21.20
CA GLU A 334 -7.27 6.52 21.85
C GLU A 334 -8.38 6.15 20.85
N LYS A 335 -8.76 7.07 19.96
CA LYS A 335 -9.74 6.79 18.90
C LYS A 335 -9.27 5.71 17.94
N GLU A 336 -8.01 5.77 17.49
CA GLU A 336 -7.42 4.72 16.64
C GLU A 336 -7.47 3.35 17.35
N GLN A 337 -7.19 3.32 18.66
CA GLN A 337 -7.17 2.07 19.43
C GLN A 337 -8.57 1.48 19.56
N ILE A 338 -9.56 2.29 19.91
CA ILE A 338 -10.96 1.87 20.01
C ILE A 338 -11.44 1.28 18.67
N GLN A 339 -11.08 1.91 17.54
CA GLN A 339 -11.48 1.40 16.24
C GLN A 339 -10.78 0.09 15.90
N ARG A 340 -9.48 -0.05 16.18
CA ARG A 340 -8.76 -1.32 15.99
C ARG A 340 -9.43 -2.46 16.78
N GLU A 341 -9.79 -2.20 18.02
CA GLU A 341 -10.49 -3.17 18.88
C GLU A 341 -11.90 -3.50 18.36
N GLN A 342 -12.61 -2.54 17.76
CA GLN A 342 -13.89 -2.77 17.09
C GLN A 342 -13.73 -3.66 15.86
N ILE A 343 -12.79 -3.33 14.96
CA ILE A 343 -12.50 -4.12 13.76
C ILE A 343 -12.12 -5.55 14.13
N GLN A 344 -11.29 -5.75 15.17
CA GLN A 344 -10.94 -7.09 15.66
C GLN A 344 -12.14 -7.84 16.25
N ARG A 345 -13.03 -7.15 16.98
CA ARG A 345 -14.27 -7.77 17.49
C ARG A 345 -15.19 -8.17 16.34
N ASP A 346 -15.35 -7.30 15.35
CA ASP A 346 -16.22 -7.54 14.20
C ASP A 346 -15.65 -8.65 13.29
N SER A 347 -14.32 -8.70 13.08
CA SER A 347 -13.67 -9.77 12.32
C SER A 347 -13.77 -11.13 13.03
N ASN A 348 -13.64 -11.15 14.36
CA ASN A 348 -13.81 -12.36 15.16
C ASN A 348 -15.29 -12.78 15.29
N SER A 349 -16.23 -11.86 15.09
CA SER A 349 -17.67 -12.14 15.10
C SER A 349 -18.16 -12.85 13.84
N ILE A 350 -17.35 -12.99 12.79
CA ILE A 350 -17.74 -13.76 11.59
C ILE A 350 -17.82 -15.27 11.89
N ASP A 351 -17.11 -15.76 12.92
CA ASP A 351 -17.27 -17.12 13.45
C ASP A 351 -18.31 -17.24 14.58
N SER A 352 -18.88 -16.12 15.04
CA SER A 352 -20.04 -16.12 15.93
C SER A 352 -21.21 -15.46 15.22
N LEU A 353 -22.08 -16.25 14.63
CA LEU A 353 -23.47 -15.88 14.37
C LEU A 353 -24.18 -15.52 15.69
N THR A 354 -23.78 -14.43 16.35
CA THR A 354 -24.63 -13.66 17.23
C THR A 354 -25.61 -12.92 16.35
N SER A 355 -26.59 -13.68 15.86
CA SER A 355 -27.91 -13.16 15.54
C SER A 355 -28.29 -12.17 16.62
N THR A 356 -28.34 -10.87 16.32
CA THR A 356 -29.18 -9.92 17.05
C THR A 356 -30.65 -10.16 16.69
N ALA A 357 -31.09 -11.42 16.76
CA ALA A 357 -32.47 -11.74 17.01
C ALA A 357 -32.59 -11.67 18.54
N MET A 358 -33.32 -10.68 19.05
CA MET A 358 -33.74 -10.73 20.45
C MET A 358 -34.58 -12.00 20.63
N LEU A 359 -33.95 -13.07 21.11
CA LEU A 359 -34.63 -14.30 21.49
C LEU A 359 -35.53 -13.93 22.67
N HIS A 360 -36.81 -13.74 22.39
CA HIS A 360 -37.82 -13.64 23.42
C HIS A 360 -37.96 -15.04 24.02
N PRO A 361 -37.64 -15.24 25.31
CA PRO A 361 -37.76 -16.56 25.92
C PRO A 361 -39.22 -16.99 25.91
N ILE A 362 -39.47 -18.25 25.52
CA ILE A 362 -40.81 -18.83 25.52
C ILE A 362 -41.24 -19.09 26.97
N LEU A 363 -42.38 -18.54 27.37
CA LEU A 363 -42.99 -18.71 28.68
C LEU A 363 -44.17 -19.69 28.62
N GLU A 364 -44.57 -20.25 29.76
CA GLU A 364 -45.71 -21.17 29.83
C GLU A 364 -47.05 -20.56 29.37
N ASP A 365 -47.18 -19.22 29.40
CA ASP A 365 -48.38 -18.50 28.97
C ASP A 365 -48.34 -18.06 27.50
N ASP A 366 -47.24 -18.31 26.79
CA ASP A 366 -47.15 -18.01 25.36
C ASP A 366 -48.03 -18.97 24.53
N GLU A 367 -48.65 -18.46 23.47
CA GLU A 367 -49.45 -19.27 22.57
C GLU A 367 -48.66 -19.62 21.31
N ILE A 368 -48.13 -20.85 21.27
CA ILE A 368 -47.45 -21.39 20.08
C ILE A 368 -48.41 -22.29 19.31
N LYS A 369 -48.52 -22.04 18.00
CA LYS A 369 -49.33 -22.84 17.08
C LYS A 369 -48.45 -23.63 16.14
N CYS A 370 -48.84 -24.87 15.86
CA CYS A 370 -48.28 -25.60 14.73
C CYS A 370 -48.82 -25.04 13.40
N PRO A 371 -48.19 -25.36 12.25
CA PRO A 371 -48.68 -24.94 10.94
C PRO A 371 -50.10 -25.41 10.61
N HIS A 372 -50.61 -26.43 11.29
CA HIS A 372 -51.98 -26.94 11.18
C HIS A 372 -52.94 -26.31 12.21
N ASN A 373 -52.58 -25.14 12.72
CA ASN A 373 -53.37 -24.33 13.64
C ASN A 373 -53.70 -24.98 15.01
N GLY A 374 -53.03 -26.09 15.35
CA GLY A 374 -53.11 -26.71 16.66
C GLY A 374 -52.26 -25.97 17.68
N VAL A 375 -52.76 -25.84 18.91
CA VAL A 375 -52.08 -25.12 20.00
C VAL A 375 -51.16 -26.08 20.75
N VAL A 376 -49.89 -25.72 20.88
CA VAL A 376 -48.89 -26.48 21.63
C VAL A 376 -49.14 -26.28 23.13
N LYS A 377 -49.20 -27.36 23.91
CA LYS A 377 -49.24 -27.26 25.37
C LYS A 377 -47.85 -26.99 25.91
N LEU A 378 -47.59 -25.75 26.27
CA LEU A 378 -46.35 -25.35 26.92
C LEU A 378 -46.39 -25.70 28.41
N LYS A 379 -45.47 -26.54 28.84
CA LYS A 379 -45.31 -26.90 30.26
C LYS A 379 -43.85 -27.13 30.58
N SER A 380 -43.33 -26.32 31.48
CA SER A 380 -41.96 -26.39 31.94
C SER A 380 -41.77 -27.56 32.91
N ASN A 381 -40.82 -28.46 32.62
CA ASN A 381 -40.40 -29.51 33.55
C ASN A 381 -39.05 -29.14 34.17
N LYS A 382 -38.06 -28.84 33.33
CA LYS A 382 -36.71 -28.46 33.77
C LYS A 382 -36.53 -26.93 33.89
N GLY A 383 -37.35 -26.15 33.20
CA GLY A 383 -37.29 -24.68 33.25
C GLY A 383 -37.97 -24.01 34.46
N LYS A 384 -38.61 -24.76 35.37
CA LYS A 384 -39.44 -24.20 36.47
C LYS A 384 -38.73 -23.21 37.39
N SER A 385 -37.42 -23.38 37.57
CA SER A 385 -36.57 -22.50 38.38
C SER A 385 -36.22 -21.18 37.70
N PHE A 386 -36.42 -21.08 36.39
CA PHE A 386 -36.17 -19.88 35.60
C PHE A 386 -37.52 -19.25 35.30
N THR A 387 -37.79 -18.07 35.86
CA THR A 387 -39.07 -17.38 35.67
C THR A 387 -38.85 -15.98 35.12
N SER A 388 -39.76 -15.52 34.26
CA SER A 388 -39.88 -14.12 33.83
C SER A 388 -41.23 -13.60 34.30
N LYS A 389 -41.24 -12.51 35.07
CA LYS A 389 -42.47 -11.96 35.69
C LYS A 389 -43.29 -12.99 36.48
N GLY A 390 -42.62 -14.00 37.06
CA GLY A 390 -43.23 -15.07 37.83
C GLY A 390 -43.77 -16.25 37.01
N ILE A 391 -43.59 -16.22 35.69
CA ILE A 391 -44.03 -17.29 34.78
C ILE A 391 -42.82 -18.14 34.37
N PRO A 392 -42.87 -19.48 34.48
CA PRO A 392 -41.76 -20.34 34.11
C PRO A 392 -41.38 -20.26 32.64
N LEU A 393 -40.08 -20.36 32.37
CA LEU A 393 -39.55 -20.51 31.01
C LEU A 393 -39.73 -21.95 30.54
N VAL A 394 -40.04 -22.10 29.26
CA VAL A 394 -40.08 -23.39 28.55
C VAL A 394 -38.74 -23.57 27.86
N LEU A 395 -37.97 -24.56 28.30
CA LEU A 395 -36.69 -24.89 27.65
C LEU A 395 -36.94 -25.69 26.38
N GLU A 396 -35.95 -25.75 25.49
CA GLU A 396 -36.02 -26.57 24.28
C GLU A 396 -36.38 -28.03 24.58
N SER A 397 -35.80 -28.61 25.64
CA SER A 397 -36.13 -29.96 26.08
C SER A 397 -37.57 -30.13 26.60
N ASP A 398 -38.22 -29.04 27.04
CA ASP A 398 -39.62 -29.05 27.46
C ASP A 398 -40.55 -28.90 26.23
N LEU A 399 -40.09 -28.20 25.19
CA LEU A 399 -40.82 -28.01 23.92
C LEU A 399 -40.79 -29.27 23.03
N LEU A 400 -39.64 -29.95 22.97
CA LEU A 400 -39.48 -31.21 22.24
C LEU A 400 -40.47 -32.26 22.78
N HIS A 401 -41.23 -32.87 21.87
CA HIS A 401 -42.32 -33.82 22.20
C HIS A 401 -43.51 -33.24 22.98
N SER A 402 -43.65 -31.91 23.09
CA SER A 402 -44.85 -31.30 23.65
C SER A 402 -46.10 -31.67 22.84
N SER A 403 -47.18 -32.00 23.55
CA SER A 403 -48.45 -32.39 22.93
C SER A 403 -49.15 -31.20 22.28
N ILE A 404 -49.73 -31.39 21.10
CA ILE A 404 -50.46 -30.37 20.36
C ILE A 404 -51.96 -30.69 20.40
N MET A 405 -52.78 -29.73 20.82
CA MET A 405 -54.25 -29.86 20.83
C MET A 405 -54.90 -29.18 19.63
N GLY A 406 -56.00 -29.75 19.13
CA GLY A 406 -56.79 -29.11 18.07
C GLY A 406 -56.10 -29.04 16.70
N CYS A 407 -55.06 -29.85 16.50
CA CYS A 407 -54.32 -29.90 15.25
C CYS A 407 -55.17 -30.54 14.14
N THR A 408 -55.31 -29.86 12.99
CA THR A 408 -56.07 -30.39 11.84
C THR A 408 -55.23 -31.28 10.91
N ASN A 409 -54.03 -31.67 11.33
CA ASN A 409 -53.15 -32.50 10.53
C ASN A 409 -53.79 -33.87 10.27
N ASN A 410 -53.95 -34.20 9.00
CA ASN A 410 -54.48 -35.47 8.56
C ASN A 410 -53.59 -36.06 7.48
N ILE A 411 -53.44 -37.37 7.49
CA ILE A 411 -52.77 -38.13 6.43
C ILE A 411 -53.80 -39.14 5.95
N ALA A 412 -54.14 -39.09 4.66
CA ALA A 412 -55.15 -39.96 4.04
C ALA A 412 -56.51 -40.01 4.78
N GLY A 413 -56.96 -38.86 5.31
CA GLY A 413 -58.25 -38.75 6.01
C GLY A 413 -58.24 -39.23 7.46
N VAL A 414 -57.10 -39.68 7.99
CA VAL A 414 -56.94 -40.08 9.39
C VAL A 414 -56.23 -38.96 10.17
N PRO A 415 -56.82 -38.45 11.27
CA PRO A 415 -56.15 -37.48 12.13
C PRO A 415 -54.82 -38.02 12.64
N THR A 416 -53.73 -37.30 12.37
CA THR A 416 -52.37 -37.72 12.74
C THR A 416 -51.81 -36.74 13.77
N PRO A 417 -51.35 -37.20 14.96
CA PRO A 417 -50.82 -36.31 15.98
C PRO A 417 -49.60 -35.57 15.44
N CYS A 418 -49.60 -34.26 15.60
CA CYS A 418 -48.46 -33.40 15.26
C CYS A 418 -47.62 -33.26 16.53
N CYS A 419 -46.32 -33.50 16.41
CA CYS A 419 -45.36 -33.35 17.49
C CYS A 419 -44.36 -32.27 17.09
N VAL A 420 -43.87 -31.51 18.06
CA VAL A 420 -42.70 -30.64 17.85
C VAL A 420 -41.48 -31.56 17.79
N VAL A 421 -40.80 -31.58 16.63
CA VAL A 421 -39.60 -32.39 16.36
C VAL A 421 -38.36 -31.65 16.80
#